data_AF-A0A9P5UA31-F1
#
_entry.id   AF-A0A9P5UA31-F1
#
_cell.length_a   1.000
_cell.length_b   1.000
_cell.length_c   1.000
_cell.angle_alpha   90.00
_cell.angle_beta   90.00
_cell.angle_gamma   90.00
#
_symmetry.space_group_name_H-M   'P 1'
#
loop_
_entity.id
_entity.type
_entity.pdbx_description
1 polymer ?
#
loop_
_entity_poly.entity_id
_entity_poly.type
_entity_poly.pdbx_seq_one_letter_code
_entity_poly.pdbx_strand_id
1 'polypeptide(L)'
;MYISIKDKGKIRSVLRNWTRLNEARIAVVTDGSRILGLGDLGVNGMGISVGKLSLYVAGAGIRPRSTIPICLDFGTNTQKYLDDPCTWVSVNDESETKR
;
A
#
# COMPACT_ATOMS: atom_id res chain seq x y z
N MET A 1 -0.45 -1.91 -6.05
CA MET A 1 -1.30 -3.04 -5.60
C MET A 1 -1.82 -2.73 -4.21
N TYR A 2 -3.11 -2.88 -3.98
CA TYR A 2 -3.71 -2.70 -2.66
C TYR A 2 -4.01 -4.07 -2.06
N ILE A 3 -3.74 -4.24 -0.77
CA ILE A 3 -4.06 -5.45 -0.01
C ILE A 3 -4.74 -4.98 1.27
N SER A 4 -6.02 -5.30 1.43
CA SER A 4 -6.79 -4.91 2.61
C SER A 4 -6.71 -5.98 3.69
N ILE A 5 -7.06 -5.62 4.93
CA ILE A 5 -7.31 -6.60 6.00
C ILE A 5 -8.34 -7.67 5.59
N LYS A 6 -9.28 -7.33 4.69
CA LYS A 6 -10.26 -8.28 4.12
C LYS A 6 -9.62 -9.39 3.27
N ASP A 7 -8.38 -9.18 2.82
CA ASP A 7 -7.60 -10.15 2.04
C ASP A 7 -6.79 -11.11 2.94
N LYS A 8 -6.94 -11.03 4.27
CA LYS A 8 -6.31 -11.94 5.23
C LYS A 8 -6.63 -13.39 4.87
N GLY A 9 -5.59 -14.22 4.80
CA GLY A 9 -5.68 -15.61 4.33
C GLY A 9 -5.72 -15.79 2.80
N LYS A 10 -5.89 -14.72 2.01
CA LYS A 10 -5.93 -14.73 0.53
C LYS A 10 -4.82 -13.91 -0.12
N ILE A 11 -3.87 -13.38 0.65
CA ILE A 11 -2.76 -12.53 0.17
C ILE A 11 -2.02 -13.15 -1.03
N ARG A 12 -1.74 -14.46 -1.00
CA ARG A 12 -1.08 -15.16 -2.11
C ARG A 12 -1.88 -15.11 -3.41
N SER A 13 -3.21 -15.11 -3.33
CA SER A 13 -4.08 -14.95 -4.51
C SER A 13 -4.00 -13.52 -5.05
N VAL A 14 -4.03 -12.52 -4.16
CA VAL A 14 -3.95 -11.11 -4.54
C VAL A 14 -2.61 -10.80 -5.22
N LEU A 15 -1.50 -11.30 -4.66
CA LEU A 15 -0.17 -11.13 -5.26
C LEU A 15 -0.09 -11.73 -6.67
N ARG A 16 -0.75 -12.87 -6.90
CA ARG A 16 -0.80 -13.54 -8.22
C ARG A 16 -1.54 -12.74 -9.29
N ASN A 17 -2.37 -11.76 -8.92
CA ASN A 17 -3.00 -10.86 -9.89
C ASN A 17 -2.02 -9.83 -10.48
N TRP A 18 -0.79 -9.72 -9.94
CA TRP A 18 0.22 -8.86 -10.55
C TRP A 18 0.74 -9.47 -11.85
N THR A 19 0.55 -8.77 -12.97
CA THR A 19 0.87 -9.25 -14.32
C THR A 19 2.32 -9.66 -14.51
N ARG A 20 3.25 -9.13 -13.69
CA ARG A 20 4.70 -9.38 -13.79
C ARG A 20 5.30 -9.95 -12.51
N LEU A 21 4.52 -10.70 -11.72
CA LEU A 21 4.98 -11.23 -10.43
C LEU A 21 6.30 -12.01 -10.55
N ASN A 22 6.48 -12.79 -11.62
CA ASN A 22 7.70 -13.58 -11.85
C ASN A 22 8.94 -12.72 -12.16
N GLU A 23 8.75 -11.50 -12.67
CA GLU A 23 9.84 -10.56 -12.96
C GLU A 23 10.19 -9.69 -11.73
N ALA A 24 9.35 -9.70 -10.68
CA ALA A 24 9.48 -8.83 -9.52
C ALA A 24 10.73 -9.16 -8.68
N ARG A 25 11.48 -8.12 -8.32
CA ARG A 25 12.72 -8.20 -7.53
C ARG A 25 12.72 -7.24 -6.34
N ILE A 26 11.95 -6.17 -6.42
CA ILE A 26 11.81 -5.19 -5.36
C ILE A 26 10.34 -4.85 -5.15
N ALA A 27 9.93 -4.82 -3.89
CA ALA A 27 8.63 -4.32 -3.48
C ALA A 27 8.83 -3.22 -2.45
N VAL A 28 8.04 -2.15 -2.55
CA VAL A 28 7.94 -1.13 -1.52
C VAL A 28 6.54 -1.17 -0.98
N VAL A 29 6.45 -1.33 0.34
CA VAL A 29 5.21 -1.53 1.07
C VAL A 29 4.99 -0.34 2.00
N THR A 30 3.75 0.15 2.06
CA THR A 30 3.32 1.19 2.98
C THR A 30 1.91 0.89 3.47
N ASP A 31 1.62 1.14 4.74
CA ASP A 31 0.27 1.12 5.31
C ASP A 31 -0.37 2.52 5.33
N GLY A 32 0.43 3.57 5.11
CA GLY A 32 -0.05 4.94 5.08
C GLY A 32 -0.30 5.58 6.43
N SER A 33 -0.03 4.86 7.54
CA SER A 33 -0.29 5.32 8.91
C SER A 33 0.59 6.50 9.33
N ARG A 34 1.75 6.67 8.69
CA ARG A 34 2.63 7.83 8.90
C ARG A 34 3.38 8.20 7.62
N ILE A 35 2.80 9.11 6.86
CA ILE A 35 3.42 9.65 5.65
C ILE A 35 4.16 10.93 5.97
N LEU A 36 5.49 10.84 6.05
CA LEU A 36 6.39 11.98 6.30
C LEU A 36 5.92 12.76 7.55
N GLY A 37 5.68 14.07 7.43
CA GLY A 37 5.08 14.91 8.47
C GLY A 37 3.57 15.14 8.32
N LEU A 38 2.91 14.46 7.38
CA LEU A 38 1.48 14.65 7.06
C LEU A 38 0.55 13.78 7.92
N GLY A 39 1.10 12.83 8.67
CA GLY A 39 0.33 11.92 9.52
C GLY A 39 -0.25 10.74 8.75
N ASP A 40 -1.41 10.27 9.20
CA ASP A 40 -2.10 9.10 8.64
C ASP A 40 -2.91 9.51 7.40
N LEU A 41 -2.52 8.95 6.25
CA LEU A 41 -3.20 9.11 4.97
C LEU A 41 -3.89 7.83 4.50
N GLY A 42 -3.79 6.73 5.24
CA GLY A 42 -4.27 5.40 4.84
C GLY A 42 -3.84 5.02 3.41
N VAL A 43 -4.81 4.58 2.59
CA VAL A 43 -4.55 4.16 1.20
C VAL A 43 -3.96 5.24 0.30
N ASN A 44 -4.13 6.51 0.65
CA ASN A 44 -3.53 7.63 -0.09
C ASN A 44 -2.00 7.66 0.03
N GLY A 45 -1.44 6.90 0.97
CA GLY A 45 0.00 6.69 1.14
C GLY A 45 0.69 5.93 0.00
N MET A 46 -0.06 5.30 -0.92
CA MET A 46 0.48 4.57 -2.07
C MET A 46 1.53 5.37 -2.88
N GLY A 47 1.36 6.70 -2.97
CA GLY A 47 2.28 7.58 -3.67
C GLY A 47 3.73 7.48 -3.17
N ILE A 48 3.94 7.19 -1.88
CA ILE A 48 5.28 6.99 -1.32
C ILE A 48 5.93 5.71 -1.87
N SER A 49 5.19 4.61 -1.94
CA SER A 49 5.71 3.36 -2.50
C SER A 49 6.08 3.52 -3.97
N VAL A 50 5.25 4.23 -4.75
CA VAL A 50 5.54 4.54 -6.14
C VAL A 50 6.77 5.44 -6.26
N GLY A 51 6.85 6.52 -5.48
CA GLY A 51 7.97 7.47 -5.50
C GLY A 51 9.31 6.82 -5.15
N LYS A 52 9.37 5.99 -4.11
CA LYS A 52 10.59 5.24 -3.75
C LYS A 52 11.04 4.31 -4.88
N LEU A 53 10.10 3.61 -5.51
CA LEU A 53 10.42 2.76 -6.66
C LEU A 53 10.93 3.56 -7.85
N SER A 54 10.36 4.74 -8.13
CA SER A 54 10.88 5.64 -9.17
C SER A 54 12.32 6.06 -8.88
N LEU A 55 12.69 6.30 -7.62
CA LEU A 55 14.08 6.58 -7.24
C LEU A 55 14.99 5.37 -7.43
N TYR A 56 14.54 4.15 -7.14
CA TYR A 56 15.34 2.95 -7.41
C TYR A 56 15.52 2.68 -8.91
N VAL A 57 14.50 2.97 -9.71
CA VAL A 57 14.59 2.89 -11.16
C VAL A 57 15.59 3.92 -11.69
N ALA A 58 15.41 5.19 -11.33
CA ALA A 58 16.19 6.30 -11.87
C ALA A 58 17.62 6.35 -11.31
N GLY A 59 17.78 6.15 -10.01
CA GLY A 59 19.05 6.31 -9.30
C GLY A 59 19.89 5.03 -9.19
N ALA A 60 19.26 3.85 -9.22
CA ALA A 60 19.96 2.56 -9.08
C ALA A 60 19.83 1.66 -10.31
N GLY A 61 19.18 2.13 -11.39
CA GLY A 61 19.05 1.38 -12.64
C GLY A 61 18.18 0.13 -12.55
N ILE A 62 17.31 0.03 -11.54
CA ILE A 62 16.38 -1.09 -11.40
C ILE A 62 15.38 -1.07 -12.55
N ARG A 63 15.12 -2.25 -13.14
CA ARG A 63 14.15 -2.36 -14.24
C ARG A 63 12.75 -2.03 -13.72
N PRO A 64 11.99 -1.10 -14.33
CA PRO A 64 10.64 -0.77 -13.90
C PRO A 64 9.69 -1.98 -13.83
N ARG A 65 9.90 -2.96 -14.73
CA ARG A 65 9.11 -4.19 -14.77
C ARG A 65 9.29 -5.10 -13.56
N SER A 66 10.39 -4.92 -12.83
CA SER A 66 10.76 -5.71 -11.66
C SER A 66 10.34 -5.08 -10.32
N THR A 67 9.56 -4.00 -10.36
CA THR A 67 9.11 -3.28 -9.17
C THR A 67 7.63 -3.54 -8.87
N ILE A 68 7.28 -3.62 -7.58
CA ILE A 68 5.89 -3.72 -7.13
C ILE A 68 5.63 -2.69 -6.03
N PRO A 69 4.82 -1.65 -6.28
CA PRO A 69 4.29 -0.80 -5.22
C PRO A 69 3.13 -1.50 -4.53
N ILE A 70 3.21 -1.66 -3.21
CA ILE A 70 2.18 -2.27 -2.38
C ILE A 70 1.70 -1.25 -1.33
N CYS A 71 0.39 -1.17 -1.16
CA CYS A 71 -0.24 -0.46 -0.06
C CYS A 71 -1.09 -1.44 0.74
N LEU A 72 -0.85 -1.51 2.04
CA LEU A 72 -1.62 -2.31 2.99
C LEU A 72 -2.73 -1.42 3.57
N ASP A 73 -3.99 -1.78 3.33
CA ASP A 73 -5.13 -1.08 3.88
C ASP A 73 -5.58 -1.78 5.18
N PHE A 74 -5.07 -1.30 6.30
CA PHE A 74 -5.57 -1.65 7.64
C PHE A 74 -6.62 -0.66 8.14
N GLY A 75 -7.00 0.29 7.29
CA GLY A 75 -7.82 1.43 7.63
C GLY A 75 -7.04 2.65 8.11
N THR A 76 -7.75 3.75 8.26
CA THR A 76 -7.19 5.05 8.68
C THR A 76 -7.93 5.60 9.90
N ASN A 77 -7.20 6.33 10.74
CA ASN A 77 -7.74 7.06 11.89
C ASN A 77 -8.10 8.52 11.54
N THR A 78 -7.82 8.95 10.31
CA THR A 78 -8.02 10.35 9.90
C THR A 78 -9.45 10.58 9.42
N GLN A 79 -10.25 11.24 10.27
CA GLN A 79 -11.68 11.52 10.03
C GLN A 79 -11.97 12.16 8.67
N LYS A 80 -11.10 13.08 8.22
CA LYS A 80 -11.20 13.73 6.91
C LYS A 80 -11.33 12.73 5.75
N TYR A 81 -10.60 11.61 5.81
CA TYR A 81 -10.64 10.59 4.76
C TYR A 81 -11.84 9.65 4.93
N LEU A 82 -12.32 9.46 6.16
CA LEU A 82 -13.52 8.67 6.45
C LEU A 82 -14.80 9.38 5.99
N ASP A 83 -14.82 10.71 6.08
CA ASP A 83 -15.97 11.54 5.70
C ASP A 83 -16.00 11.86 4.19
N ASP A 84 -14.91 11.60 3.47
CA ASP A 84 -14.79 11.92 2.06
C ASP A 84 -15.42 10.82 1.19
N PRO A 85 -16.54 11.10 0.49
CA PRO A 85 -17.23 10.12 -0.35
C PRO A 85 -16.39 9.65 -1.56
N CYS A 86 -15.33 10.37 -1.92
CA CYS A 86 -14.43 10.01 -3.01
C CYS A 86 -13.26 9.12 -2.55
N THR A 87 -13.05 8.95 -1.24
CA THR A 87 -11.93 8.17 -0.72
C THR A 87 -12.39 6.76 -0.33
N TRP A 88 -11.78 5.74 -0.94
CA TRP A 88 -11.98 4.33 -0.59
C TRP A 88 -11.04 3.90 0.55
N VAL A 89 -11.32 4.34 1.78
CA VAL A 89 -10.57 3.92 2.98
C VAL A 89 -11.39 2.98 3.86
N SER A 90 -10.73 1.96 4.39
CA SER A 90 -11.31 1.16 5.47
C SER A 90 -11.24 1.96 6.78
N VAL A 91 -12.20 1.73 7.68
CA VAL A 91 -12.07 2.19 9.07
C VAL A 91 -11.07 1.28 9.77
N ASN A 92 -10.16 1.86 10.54
CA ASN A 92 -9.22 1.08 11.35
C ASN A 92 -10.00 0.36 12.47
N ASP A 93 -10.15 -0.95 12.35
CA ASP A 93 -10.83 -1.76 13.35
C ASP A 93 -9.79 -2.35 14.32
N GLU A 94 -9.55 -1.63 15.43
CA GLU A 94 -8.58 -2.03 16.46
C GLU A 94 -8.92 -3.38 17.13
N SER A 95 -10.12 -3.92 16.90
CA SER A 95 -10.51 -5.24 17.44
C SER A 95 -9.75 -6.40 16.81
N GLU A 96 -9.26 -6.26 15.57
CA GLU A 96 -8.46 -7.28 14.88
C GLU A 96 -6.96 -7.23 15.21
N THR A 97 -6.45 -6.08 15.68
CA THR A 97 -5.03 -5.88 16.01
C THR A 97 -4.60 -6.57 17.32
N LYS A 98 -5.58 -7.02 18.13
CA LYS A 98 -5.35 -7.64 19.45
C LYS A 98 -5.45 -9.18 19.46
N ARG A 99 -5.45 -9.85 18.32
CA ARG A 99 -5.50 -11.33 18.23
C ARG A 99 -4.26 -11.94 17.59
#